data_AF-R0EA42-F1
#
_entry.id   AF-R0EA42-F1
#
_cell.length_a   1.000
_cell.length_b   1.000
_cell.length_c   1.000
_cell.angle_alpha   90.00
_cell.angle_beta   90.00
_cell.angle_gamma   90.00
#
_symmetry.space_group_name_H-M   'P 1'
#
loop_
_entity.id
_entity.type
_entity.pdbx_description
1 polymer ?
#
loop_
_entity_poly.entity_id
_entity_poly.type
_entity_poly.pdbx_seq_one_letter_code
_entity_poly.pdbx_strand_id
1 'polypeptide(L)'
;MIFEKTLMTLAAAAAIAAAAAVGVVSAAFAVYAVLVPLVTPAGAAAIVAAIAALIVAIAGMVAARKVEGHRHQQQAPPQAGFDMTGRIVEIVRDRPLMSIGLGLAAGVFALKNPTLTATLAKAFLDPKPPQR
;
A
#
# COMPACT_ATOMS: atom_id res chain seq x y z
N MET A 1 21.82 20.81 -15.11
CA MET A 1 20.36 20.63 -14.90
C MET A 1 19.93 19.17 -14.67
N ILE A 2 20.41 18.17 -15.42
CA ILE A 2 20.04 16.75 -15.16
C ILE A 2 20.58 16.24 -13.81
N PHE A 3 21.84 16.56 -13.47
CA PHE A 3 22.50 16.10 -12.24
C PHE A 3 21.82 16.61 -10.96
N GLU A 4 21.36 17.86 -11.00
CA GLU A 4 20.61 18.49 -9.92
C GLU A 4 19.22 17.87 -9.77
N LYS A 5 18.50 17.63 -10.88
CA LYS A 5 17.22 16.90 -10.85
C LYS A 5 17.38 15.47 -10.31
N THR A 6 18.42 14.75 -10.68
CA THR A 6 18.68 13.38 -10.16
C THR A 6 19.05 13.39 -8.69
N LEU A 7 19.83 14.38 -8.22
CA LEU A 7 20.15 14.52 -6.80
C LEU A 7 18.91 14.91 -5.98
N MET A 8 18.07 15.79 -6.50
CA MET A 8 16.86 16.23 -5.82
C MET A 8 15.82 15.10 -5.72
N THR A 9 15.66 14.27 -6.76
CA THR A 9 14.78 13.10 -6.69
C THR A 9 15.33 12.02 -5.76
N LEU A 10 16.65 11.81 -5.73
CA LEU A 10 17.28 10.87 -4.81
C LEU A 10 17.15 11.34 -3.36
N ALA A 11 17.36 12.63 -3.10
CA ALA A 11 17.18 13.23 -1.78
C ALA A 11 15.72 13.11 -1.31
N ALA A 12 14.76 13.36 -2.19
CA ALA A 12 13.34 13.17 -1.87
C ALA A 12 13.02 11.69 -1.55
N ALA A 13 13.55 10.75 -2.33
CA ALA A 13 13.39 9.32 -2.06
C ALA A 13 14.01 8.91 -0.72
N ALA A 14 15.20 9.42 -0.42
CA ALA A 14 15.89 9.18 0.85
C ALA A 14 15.11 9.76 2.05
N ALA A 15 14.56 10.97 1.92
CA ALA A 15 13.74 11.59 2.95
C ALA A 15 12.47 10.79 3.23
N ILE A 16 11.78 10.30 2.20
CA ILE A 16 10.59 9.45 2.34
C ILE A 16 10.96 8.13 3.01
N ALA A 17 12.07 7.50 2.60
CA ALA A 17 12.55 6.27 3.21
C ALA A 17 12.90 6.45 4.69
N ALA A 18 13.57 7.55 5.05
CA ALA A 18 13.89 7.88 6.43
C ALA A 18 12.63 8.14 7.27
N ALA A 19 11.68 8.91 6.75
CA ALA A 19 10.41 9.17 7.43
C ALA A 19 9.61 7.87 7.67
N ALA A 20 9.57 6.98 6.68
CA ALA A 20 8.94 5.67 6.82
C ALA A 20 9.64 4.83 7.90
N ALA A 21 10.98 4.79 7.92
CA ALA A 21 11.73 4.05 8.94
C ALA A 21 11.43 4.56 10.36
N VAL A 22 11.45 5.89 10.56
CA VAL A 22 11.12 6.50 11.85
C VAL A 22 9.67 6.20 12.24
N GLY A 23 8.73 6.26 11.31
CA GLY A 23 7.33 5.95 11.54
C GLY A 23 7.11 4.50 11.99
N VAL A 24 7.79 3.53 11.36
CA VAL A 24 7.71 2.11 11.74
C VAL A 24 8.26 1.89 13.15
N VAL A 25 9.41 2.49 13.48
CA VAL A 25 10.00 2.39 14.82
C VAL A 25 9.07 3.01 15.87
N SER A 26 8.52 4.20 15.59
CA SER A 26 7.58 4.87 16.48
C SER A 26 6.30 4.04 16.70
N ALA A 27 5.75 3.43 15.65
CA ALA A 27 4.59 2.55 15.76
C ALA A 27 4.89 1.30 16.62
N ALA A 28 6.06 0.69 16.45
CA ALA A 28 6.48 -0.44 17.28
C ALA A 28 6.57 -0.07 18.77
N PHE A 29 7.12 1.11 19.08
CA PHE A 29 7.15 1.64 20.45
C PHE A 29 5.75 1.95 21.00
N ALA A 30 4.85 2.48 20.18
CA ALA A 30 3.46 2.75 20.59
C ALA A 30 2.74 1.44 20.97
N VAL A 31 2.91 0.39 20.16
CA VAL A 31 2.36 -0.94 20.47
C VAL A 31 2.96 -1.46 21.77
N TYR A 32 4.28 -1.40 21.93
CA TYR A 32 4.94 -1.82 23.17
C TYR A 32 4.38 -1.08 24.40
N ALA A 33 4.25 0.24 24.34
CA ALA A 33 3.76 1.06 25.44
C ALA A 33 2.32 0.69 25.87
N VAL A 34 1.45 0.34 24.90
CA VAL A 34 0.09 -0.13 25.18
C VAL A 34 0.09 -1.54 25.78
N LEU A 35 1.05 -2.40 25.43
CA LEU A 35 1.12 -3.78 25.90
C LEU A 35 1.74 -3.95 27.29
N VAL A 36 2.67 -3.08 27.68
CA VAL A 36 3.34 -3.12 29.00
C VAL A 36 2.37 -3.22 30.18
N PRO A 37 1.24 -2.48 30.24
CA PRO A 37 0.31 -2.61 31.37
C PRO A 37 -0.49 -3.93 31.38
N LEU A 38 -0.53 -4.68 30.27
CA LEU A 38 -1.29 -5.94 30.16
C LEU A 38 -0.41 -7.19 30.23
N VAL A 39 0.89 -7.08 29.95
CA VAL A 39 1.80 -8.22 29.77
C VAL A 39 3.16 -7.93 30.41
N THR A 40 3.91 -8.98 30.76
CA THR A 40 5.31 -8.81 31.17
C THR A 40 6.13 -8.12 30.08
N PRO A 41 7.18 -7.35 30.42
CA PRO A 41 8.03 -6.66 29.45
C PRO A 41 8.58 -7.60 28.36
N ALA A 42 8.94 -8.83 28.76
CA ALA A 42 9.41 -9.86 27.84
C ALA A 42 8.31 -10.30 26.86
N GLY A 43 7.07 -10.46 27.32
CA GLY A 43 5.92 -10.80 26.46
C GLY A 43 5.53 -9.68 25.49
N ALA A 44 5.56 -8.42 25.95
CA ALA A 44 5.30 -7.27 25.10
C ALA A 44 6.33 -7.15 23.96
N ALA A 45 7.62 -7.35 24.27
CA ALA A 45 8.69 -7.35 23.27
C ALA A 45 8.54 -8.49 22.26
N ALA A 46 8.16 -9.69 22.73
CA ALA A 46 7.92 -10.84 21.86
C ALA A 46 6.77 -10.60 20.87
N ILE A 47 5.68 -9.96 21.32
CA ILE A 47 4.53 -9.65 20.45
C ILE A 47 4.91 -8.61 19.41
N VAL A 48 5.61 -7.54 19.80
CA VAL A 48 6.09 -6.53 18.84
C VAL A 48 7.04 -7.15 17.81
N ALA A 49 7.97 -8.01 18.25
CA ALA A 49 8.86 -8.74 17.36
C ALA A 49 8.09 -9.66 16.39
N ALA A 50 7.07 -10.38 16.87
CA ALA A 50 6.25 -11.24 16.04
C ALA A 50 5.47 -10.45 14.98
N ILE A 51 4.90 -9.29 15.34
CA ILE A 51 4.20 -8.40 14.40
C ILE A 51 5.17 -7.88 13.35
N ALA A 52 6.35 -7.39 13.75
CA ALA A 52 7.36 -6.89 12.83
C ALA A 52 7.86 -7.99 11.87
N ALA A 53 8.15 -9.18 12.41
CA ALA A 53 8.58 -10.33 11.61
C ALA A 53 7.51 -10.75 10.60
N LEU A 54 6.22 -10.73 10.99
CA LEU A 54 5.12 -11.05 10.10
C LEU A 54 5.01 -10.04 8.95
N ILE A 55 5.11 -8.74 9.25
CA ILE A 55 5.08 -7.69 8.22
C ILE A 55 6.25 -7.86 7.24
N VAL A 56 7.47 -8.07 7.74
CA VAL A 56 8.67 -8.28 6.91
C VAL A 56 8.55 -9.57 6.08
N ALA A 57 8.03 -10.65 6.66
CA ALA A 57 7.81 -11.89 5.94
C ALA A 57 6.81 -11.71 4.79
N ILE A 58 5.69 -11.04 5.02
CA ILE A 58 4.69 -10.73 3.99
C ILE A 58 5.30 -9.83 2.90
N ALA A 59 5.98 -8.76 3.29
CA ALA A 59 6.64 -7.84 2.35
C ALA A 59 7.70 -8.56 1.51
N GLY A 60 8.51 -9.42 2.13
CA GLY A 60 9.51 -10.25 1.46
C GLY A 60 8.89 -11.25 0.48
N MET A 61 7.81 -11.93 0.87
CA MET A 61 7.08 -12.83 -0.03
C MET A 61 6.49 -12.09 -1.24
N VAL A 62 5.90 -10.91 -1.03
CA VAL A 62 5.36 -10.09 -2.13
C VAL A 62 6.48 -9.60 -3.04
N ALA A 63 7.59 -9.15 -2.48
CA ALA A 63 8.76 -8.70 -3.25
C ALA A 63 9.37 -9.86 -4.07
N ALA A 64 9.51 -11.05 -3.48
CA ALA A 64 10.01 -12.24 -4.17
C ALA A 64 9.09 -12.65 -5.33
N ARG A 65 7.78 -12.74 -5.08
CA ARG A 65 6.78 -13.05 -6.13
C ARG A 65 6.77 -12.02 -7.25
N LYS A 66 6.98 -10.74 -6.93
CA LYS A 66 7.07 -9.67 -7.93
C LYS A 66 8.26 -9.88 -8.86
N VAL A 67 9.44 -10.25 -8.34
CA VAL A 67 10.63 -10.51 -9.15
C VAL A 67 10.40 -11.71 -10.08
N GLU A 68 9.74 -12.76 -9.61
CA GLU A 68 9.38 -13.93 -10.41
C GLU A 68 8.38 -13.59 -11.54
N GLY A 69 7.34 -12.80 -11.24
CA GLY A 69 6.34 -12.37 -12.22
C GLY A 69 6.90 -11.46 -13.33
N HIS A 70 7.82 -10.55 -12.99
CA HIS A 70 8.48 -9.69 -13.99
C HIS A 70 9.38 -10.51 -14.93
N ARG A 71 9.97 -11.60 -14.43
CA ARG A 71 10.76 -12.54 -15.25
C ARG A 71 9.90 -13.28 -16.29
N HIS A 72 8.64 -13.55 -15.98
CA HIS A 72 7.70 -14.20 -16.89
C HIS A 72 7.06 -13.23 -17.88
N GLN A 73 6.77 -11.98 -17.48
CA GLN A 73 6.23 -10.94 -18.37
C GLN A 73 7.21 -10.50 -19.47
N GLN A 74 8.53 -10.54 -19.23
CA GLN A 74 9.54 -10.21 -20.25
C GLN A 74 9.58 -11.21 -21.43
N GLN A 75 8.88 -12.34 -21.34
CA GLN A 75 8.82 -13.38 -22.37
C GLN A 75 7.47 -13.42 -23.12
N ALA A 76 6.50 -12.58 -22.74
CA ALA A 76 5.19 -12.54 -23.40
C ALA A 76 5.17 -11.50 -24.55
N PRO A 77 4.72 -11.85 -25.76
CA PRO A 77 4.58 -10.88 -26.86
C PRO A 77 3.54 -9.79 -26.52
N PRO A 78 3.72 -8.54 -26.97
CA PRO A 78 2.82 -7.44 -26.65
C PRO A 78 1.45 -7.66 -27.31
N GLN A 79 0.45 -8.07 -26.53
CA GLN A 79 -0.93 -8.12 -27.00
C GLN A 79 -1.55 -6.72 -26.92
N ALA A 80 -1.71 -6.12 -28.10
CA ALA A 80 -2.45 -4.90 -28.31
C ALA A 80 -3.96 -5.17 -28.10
N GLY A 81 -4.52 -4.63 -27.02
CA GLY A 81 -5.96 -4.64 -26.76
C GLY A 81 -6.26 -3.80 -25.54
N PHE A 82 -6.81 -2.59 -25.74
CA PHE A 82 -7.23 -1.70 -24.66
C PHE A 82 -8.44 -2.30 -23.94
N ASP A 83 -8.19 -3.05 -22.87
CA ASP A 83 -9.17 -3.30 -21.83
C ASP A 83 -8.73 -2.56 -20.56
N MET A 84 -9.20 -1.32 -20.40
CA MET A 84 -8.88 -0.48 -19.24
C MET A 84 -9.33 -1.14 -17.93
N THR A 85 -10.46 -1.84 -17.96
CA THR A 85 -10.97 -2.60 -16.81
C THR A 85 -10.08 -3.80 -16.53
N GLY A 86 -9.71 -4.54 -17.57
CA GLY A 86 -8.72 -5.62 -17.49
C GLY A 86 -7.38 -5.14 -16.91
N ARG A 87 -6.87 -3.99 -17.35
CA ARG A 87 -5.66 -3.38 -16.80
C ARG A 87 -5.80 -2.95 -15.35
N ILE A 88 -6.95 -2.42 -14.93
CA ILE A 88 -7.16 -2.05 -13.52
C ILE A 88 -7.17 -3.31 -12.65
N VAL A 89 -7.85 -4.38 -13.10
CA VAL A 89 -7.87 -5.67 -12.41
C VAL A 89 -6.46 -6.28 -12.36
N GLU A 90 -5.72 -6.20 -13.45
CA GLU A 90 -4.34 -6.68 -13.56
C GLU A 90 -3.39 -5.84 -12.69
N ILE A 91 -3.57 -4.51 -12.62
CA ILE A 91 -2.81 -3.62 -11.72
C ILE A 91 -3.13 -3.91 -10.25
N VAL A 92 -4.38 -4.16 -9.90
CA VAL A 92 -4.79 -4.56 -8.54
C VAL A 92 -4.19 -5.92 -8.19
N ARG A 93 -4.15 -6.85 -9.15
CA ARG A 93 -3.62 -8.21 -8.98
C ARG A 93 -2.09 -8.24 -8.92
N ASP A 94 -1.40 -7.44 -9.73
CA ASP A 94 0.06 -7.38 -9.80
C ASP A 94 0.68 -6.42 -8.77
N ARG A 95 -0.04 -5.37 -8.36
CA ARG A 95 0.48 -4.34 -7.44
C ARG A 95 -0.49 -3.98 -6.31
N PRO A 96 -0.93 -4.96 -5.50
CA PRO A 96 -1.88 -4.74 -4.42
C PRO A 96 -1.39 -3.70 -3.40
N LEU A 97 -0.11 -3.69 -3.03
CA LEU A 97 0.44 -2.69 -2.09
C LEU A 97 0.42 -1.25 -2.63
N MET A 98 0.74 -1.06 -3.92
CA MET A 98 0.60 0.27 -4.54
C MET A 98 -0.87 0.65 -4.70
N SER A 99 -1.75 -0.32 -4.97
CA SER A 99 -3.20 -0.09 -5.05
C SER A 99 -3.80 0.31 -3.71
N ILE A 100 -3.28 -0.19 -2.58
CA ILE A 100 -3.69 0.24 -1.24
C ILE A 100 -3.24 1.68 -0.99
N GLY A 101 -2.00 2.03 -1.34
CA GLY A 101 -1.50 3.41 -1.22
C GLY A 101 -2.29 4.40 -2.08
N LEU A 102 -2.58 4.03 -3.34
CA LEU A 102 -3.43 4.81 -4.25
C LEU A 102 -4.88 4.86 -3.78
N GLY A 103 -5.42 3.76 -3.26
CA GLY A 103 -6.78 3.68 -2.74
C GLY A 103 -6.98 4.53 -1.49
N LEU A 104 -6.01 4.52 -0.57
CA LEU A 104 -6.00 5.41 0.60
C LEU A 104 -5.86 6.86 0.19
N ALA A 105 -4.97 7.20 -0.75
CA ALA A 105 -4.83 8.56 -1.26
C ALA A 105 -6.11 9.05 -1.96
N ALA A 106 -6.74 8.20 -2.78
CA ALA A 106 -8.00 8.48 -3.45
C ALA A 106 -9.17 8.60 -2.44
N GLY A 107 -9.19 7.78 -1.39
CA GLY A 107 -10.16 7.86 -0.30
C GLY A 107 -10.05 9.17 0.47
N VAL A 108 -8.83 9.57 0.86
CA VAL A 108 -8.58 10.85 1.54
C VAL A 108 -8.94 12.04 0.65
N PHE A 109 -8.68 11.95 -0.66
CA PHE A 109 -9.06 12.99 -1.61
C PHE A 109 -10.58 13.06 -1.84
N ALA A 110 -11.26 11.90 -1.88
CA ALA A 110 -12.72 11.82 -2.00
C ALA A 110 -13.43 12.39 -0.76
N LEU A 111 -12.85 12.27 0.43
CA LEU A 111 -13.36 12.89 1.66
C LEU A 111 -13.20 14.42 1.67
N LYS A 112 -12.25 14.96 0.90
CA LYS A 112 -12.05 16.40 0.73
C LYS A 112 -13.02 17.04 -0.26
N ASN A 113 -13.66 16.23 -1.12
CA ASN A 113 -14.62 16.69 -2.12
C ASN A 113 -16.03 16.20 -1.76
N PRO A 114 -16.88 17.04 -1.12
CA PRO A 114 -18.18 16.64 -0.60
C PRO A 114 -19.12 16.08 -1.69
N THR A 115 -18.94 16.51 -2.93
CA THR A 115 -19.68 16.02 -4.11
C THR A 115 -19.33 14.57 -4.47
N LEU A 116 -18.07 14.16 -4.30
CA LEU A 116 -17.63 12.78 -4.53
C LEU A 116 -18.07 11.88 -3.38
N THR A 117 -18.00 12.37 -2.14
CA THR A 117 -18.49 11.63 -0.97
C THR A 117 -20.00 11.39 -1.06
N ALA A 118 -20.78 12.37 -1.51
CA ALA A 118 -22.24 12.22 -1.69
C ALA A 118 -22.59 11.23 -2.82
N THR A 119 -21.83 11.21 -3.91
CA THR A 119 -22.04 10.27 -5.02
C THR A 119 -21.69 8.85 -4.60
N LEU A 120 -20.60 8.66 -3.86
CA LEU A 120 -20.24 7.36 -3.28
C LEU A 120 -21.26 6.92 -2.24
N ALA A 121 -21.66 7.81 -1.33
CA ALA A 121 -22.71 7.54 -0.35
C ALA A 121 -24.00 7.11 -1.06
N LYS A 122 -24.46 7.82 -2.09
CA LYS A 122 -25.63 7.44 -2.89
C LYS A 122 -25.45 6.09 -3.60
N ALA A 123 -24.29 5.81 -4.18
CA ALA A 123 -24.02 4.52 -4.82
C ALA A 123 -24.00 3.33 -3.84
N PHE A 124 -23.63 3.57 -2.58
CA PHE A 124 -23.68 2.56 -1.52
C PHE A 124 -25.04 2.50 -0.79
N LEU A 125 -25.80 3.61 -0.73
CA LEU A 125 -27.11 3.70 -0.07
C LEU A 125 -28.29 3.40 -0.99
N ASP A 126 -28.12 3.44 -2.31
CA ASP A 126 -29.17 3.14 -3.28
C ASP A 126 -28.97 1.70 -3.81
N PRO A 127 -29.54 0.67 -3.14
CA PRO A 127 -29.58 -0.68 -3.67
C PRO A 127 -30.64 -0.73 -4.77
N LYS A 128 -30.40 -0.04 -5.89
CA LYS A 128 -31.29 -0.14 -7.05
C LYS A 128 -31.04 -1.49 -7.74
N PRO A 129 -32.01 -2.42 -7.76
CA PRO A 129 -31.84 -3.69 -8.46
C PRO A 129 -31.86 -3.45 -9.97
N PRO A 130 -31.16 -4.29 -10.75
CA PRO A 130 -31.09 -4.16 -12.20
C PRO A 130 -32.49 -4.42 -12.79
N GLN A 131 -33.11 -3.40 -13.38
CA GLN A 131 -34.21 -3.63 -14.31
C GLN A 131 -33.63 -3.86 -15.71
N ARG A 132 -34.00 -5.03 -16.24
CA ARG A 132 -33.75 -5.53 -17.58
C ARG A 132 -34.19 -4.57 -18.68
#